data_AF-A0A7J8U8L1-F1
#
_entry.id   AF-A0A7J8U8L1-F1
#
_cell.length_a   1.000
_cell.length_b   1.000
_cell.length_c   1.000
_cell.angle_alpha   90.00
_cell.angle_beta   90.00
_cell.angle_gamma   90.00
#
_symmetry.space_group_name_H-M   'P 1'
#
loop_
_entity.id
_entity.type
_entity.pdbx_description
1 polymer ?
#
loop_
_entity_poly.entity_id
_entity_poly.type
_entity_poly.pdbx_seq_one_letter_code
_entity_poly.pdbx_strand_id
1 'polypeptide(L)'
;MLPKLGEWVSFAESCDLLMLLNVSSDEKILPTTYGELRPPLGKHRLKIVEFIAVLLRIGNEAAEKELVNTGTIQRVIDLFFEYPYNNALHHHVGSIILSCLESKNDAIVDHLLQECDLIGKFLQTDKNPVLSGDSNQPTLPAAGKCAHRVGNIGHITRISNKILQLGSSNSRIQACIQENSEWNKWQTNVLQERNAVENVYRWACGRPTAFQDRTRDSDEDDLHDRDYDVAALANNLSQAFSYKIYGNDDNEEQMYFYDAGCIL
;
A
#
# COMPACT_ATOMS: atom_id res chain seq x y z
N MET A 1 -24.26 8.29 22.93
CA MET A 1 -25.26 8.24 21.86
C MET A 1 -24.47 8.30 20.56
N LEU A 2 -24.34 7.17 19.85
CA LEU A 2 -23.60 7.13 18.58
C LEU A 2 -24.43 7.89 17.53
N PRO A 3 -23.83 8.81 16.75
CA PRO A 3 -24.54 9.49 15.67
C PRO A 3 -25.10 8.47 14.67
N LYS A 4 -26.28 8.76 14.11
CA LYS A 4 -26.97 7.84 13.19
C LYS A 4 -26.18 7.76 11.89
N LEU A 5 -26.10 6.58 11.28
CA LEU A 5 -25.34 6.34 10.03
C LEU A 5 -25.66 7.35 8.90
N GLY A 6 -26.89 7.86 8.85
CA GLY A 6 -27.30 8.89 7.88
C GLY A 6 -26.65 10.26 8.08
N GLU A 7 -26.24 10.60 9.30
CA GLU A 7 -25.48 11.83 9.58
C GLU A 7 -24.05 11.73 9.05
N TRP A 8 -23.47 10.53 9.01
CA TRP A 8 -22.15 10.30 8.38
C TRP A 8 -22.20 10.35 6.86
N VAL A 9 -23.28 9.84 6.25
CA VAL A 9 -23.50 9.95 4.80
C VAL A 9 -23.71 11.42 4.42
N SER A 10 -24.52 12.16 5.18
CA SER A 10 -24.71 13.61 4.97
C SER A 10 -23.42 14.41 5.24
N PHE A 11 -22.59 13.96 6.20
CA PHE A 11 -21.27 14.54 6.45
C PHE A 11 -20.30 14.27 5.30
N ALA A 12 -20.35 13.09 4.66
CA ALA A 12 -19.59 12.79 3.45
C ALA A 12 -20.11 13.54 2.21
N GLU A 13 -21.42 13.79 2.11
CA GLU A 13 -22.01 14.66 1.07
C GLU A 13 -21.60 16.14 1.27
N SER A 14 -21.40 16.59 2.52
CA SER A 14 -20.98 17.97 2.85
C SER A 14 -19.46 18.16 2.90
N CYS A 15 -18.67 17.09 3.06
CA CYS A 15 -17.22 17.10 2.98
C CYS A 15 -16.80 16.44 1.67
N ASP A 16 -16.54 17.27 0.67
CA ASP A 16 -16.03 16.82 -0.63
C ASP A 16 -14.64 16.16 -0.45
N LEU A 17 -14.63 14.86 -0.13
CA LEU A 17 -13.41 14.07 0.13
C LEU A 17 -12.49 14.11 -1.07
N LEU A 18 -13.08 14.15 -2.27
CA LEU A 18 -12.36 14.33 -3.52
C LEU A 18 -11.57 15.64 -3.50
N MET A 19 -12.17 16.76 -3.09
CA MET A 19 -11.47 18.04 -2.97
C MET A 19 -10.31 17.99 -1.98
N LEU A 20 -10.46 17.29 -0.86
CA LEU A 20 -9.37 17.11 0.12
C LEU A 20 -8.22 16.23 -0.42
N LEU A 21 -8.51 15.31 -1.34
CA LEU A 21 -7.50 14.47 -2.00
C LEU A 21 -6.87 15.17 -3.23
N ASN A 22 -7.58 16.12 -3.84
CA ASN A 22 -7.17 16.91 -5.00
C ASN A 22 -6.34 18.15 -4.60
N VAL A 23 -5.14 17.88 -4.09
CA VAL A 23 -4.13 18.94 -3.90
C VAL A 23 -3.14 18.87 -5.06
N SER A 24 -3.22 19.84 -5.97
CA SER A 24 -2.36 19.93 -7.16
C SER A 24 -1.05 20.69 -6.92
N SER A 25 -1.00 21.55 -5.91
CA SER A 25 0.20 22.31 -5.55
C SER A 25 0.28 22.55 -4.05
N ASP A 26 1.45 22.33 -3.48
CA ASP A 26 1.85 22.77 -2.15
C ASP A 26 3.21 23.46 -2.32
N GLU A 27 3.44 24.54 -1.57
CA GLU A 27 4.75 25.19 -1.51
C GLU A 27 5.80 24.28 -0.88
N LYS A 28 5.35 23.34 -0.05
CA LYS A 28 6.23 22.38 0.63
C LYS A 28 6.73 21.33 -0.35
N ILE A 29 8.04 21.17 -0.38
CA ILE A 29 8.74 20.08 -1.05
C ILE A 29 9.27 19.14 0.03
N LEU A 30 9.03 17.84 -0.12
CA LEU A 30 9.60 16.83 0.77
C LEU A 30 10.72 16.09 0.03
N PRO A 31 12.00 16.36 0.35
CA PRO A 31 13.10 15.57 -0.17
C PRO A 31 13.08 14.16 0.40
N THR A 32 13.41 13.18 -0.43
CA THR A 32 13.45 11.76 -0.11
C THR A 32 14.73 11.13 -0.65
N THR A 33 14.97 9.86 -0.33
CA THR A 33 16.14 9.13 -0.84
C THR A 33 16.12 8.93 -2.37
N TYR A 34 14.91 8.83 -2.95
CA TYR A 34 14.68 8.62 -4.38
C TYR A 34 14.50 9.93 -5.17
N GLY A 35 14.30 11.07 -4.51
CA GLY A 35 14.10 12.36 -5.16
C GLY A 35 13.31 13.31 -4.28
N GLU A 36 12.20 13.83 -4.79
CA GLU A 36 11.35 14.76 -4.05
C GLU A 36 9.86 14.50 -4.31
N LEU A 37 9.05 14.91 -3.34
CA LEU A 37 7.59 14.92 -3.44
C LEU A 37 7.06 16.35 -3.46
N ARG A 38 6.26 16.69 -4.48
CA ARG A 38 5.65 18.00 -4.64
C ARG A 38 4.28 17.90 -5.35
N PRO A 39 3.15 17.98 -4.62
CA PRO A 39 3.06 18.11 -3.17
C PRO A 39 3.34 16.78 -2.46
N PRO A 40 3.90 16.80 -1.23
CA PRO A 40 3.89 15.64 -0.35
C PRO A 40 2.46 15.16 -0.10
N LEU A 41 2.24 13.85 -0.01
CA LEU A 41 0.91 13.31 0.31
C LEU A 41 0.40 13.85 1.66
N GLY A 42 1.26 13.82 2.68
CA GLY A 42 0.93 14.30 4.02
C GLY A 42 -0.01 13.38 4.81
N LYS A 43 -0.02 13.55 6.14
CA LYS A 43 -0.76 12.69 7.06
C LYS A 43 -2.28 12.76 6.89
N HIS A 44 -2.81 13.92 6.53
CA HIS A 44 -4.26 14.13 6.44
C HIS A 44 -4.86 13.41 5.23
N ARG A 45 -4.25 13.55 4.04
CA ARG A 45 -4.69 12.83 2.83
C ARG A 45 -4.57 11.32 3.03
N LEU A 46 -3.49 10.85 3.66
CA LEU A 46 -3.35 9.44 4.00
C LEU A 46 -4.46 8.95 4.95
N LYS A 47 -4.82 9.73 5.96
CA LYS A 47 -5.90 9.37 6.90
C LYS A 47 -7.28 9.34 6.22
N ILE A 48 -7.50 10.21 5.23
CA ILE A 48 -8.71 10.17 4.40
C ILE A 48 -8.77 8.87 3.60
N VAL A 49 -7.66 8.47 2.97
CA VAL A 49 -7.60 7.20 2.22
C VAL A 49 -7.83 5.99 3.15
N GLU A 50 -7.26 6.01 4.36
CA GLU A 50 -7.54 4.99 5.39
C GLU A 50 -9.03 4.95 5.77
N PHE A 51 -9.66 6.12 5.96
CA PHE A 51 -11.09 6.21 6.26
C PHE A 51 -11.95 5.61 5.13
N ILE A 52 -11.64 5.92 3.87
CA ILE A 52 -12.33 5.36 2.70
C ILE A 52 -12.19 3.82 2.67
N ALA A 53 -11.01 3.29 2.99
CA ALA A 53 -10.80 1.85 3.09
C ALA A 53 -11.70 1.19 4.13
N VAL A 54 -11.86 1.82 5.30
CA VAL A 54 -12.78 1.33 6.34
C VAL A 54 -14.24 1.44 5.90
N LEU A 55 -14.62 2.55 5.25
CA LEU A 55 -15.97 2.80 4.76
C LEU A 55 -16.41 1.74 3.74
N LEU A 56 -15.56 1.43 2.75
CA LEU A 56 -15.83 0.40 1.74
C LEU A 56 -15.88 -1.00 2.34
N ARG A 57 -15.04 -1.30 3.33
CA ARG A 57 -15.06 -2.61 4.02
C ARG A 57 -16.36 -2.88 4.77
N ILE A 58 -17.07 -1.84 5.22
CA ILE A 58 -18.39 -2.00 5.85
C ILE A 58 -19.44 -2.45 4.82
N GLY A 59 -19.24 -2.18 3.52
CA GLY A 59 -20.12 -2.62 2.44
C GLY A 59 -21.47 -1.90 2.44
N ASN A 60 -21.49 -0.60 2.75
CA ASN A 60 -22.71 0.20 2.67
C ASN A 60 -22.97 0.63 1.22
N GLU A 61 -24.06 0.16 0.63
CA GLU A 61 -24.39 0.41 -0.78
C GLU A 61 -24.54 1.90 -1.13
N ALA A 62 -25.10 2.71 -0.23
CA ALA A 62 -25.28 4.15 -0.45
C ALA A 62 -23.91 4.87 -0.49
N ALA A 63 -23.02 4.52 0.44
CA ALA A 63 -21.65 5.05 0.47
C ALA A 63 -20.83 4.62 -0.75
N GLU A 64 -20.92 3.36 -1.16
CA GLU A 64 -20.27 2.85 -2.38
C GLU A 64 -20.73 3.62 -3.62
N LYS A 65 -22.04 3.80 -3.78
CA LYS A 65 -22.62 4.55 -4.89
C LYS A 65 -22.13 5.99 -4.92
N GLU A 66 -22.07 6.65 -3.77
CA GLU A 66 -21.60 8.03 -3.69
C GLU A 66 -20.10 8.16 -4.01
N LEU A 67 -19.28 7.21 -3.57
CA LEU A 67 -17.85 7.18 -3.90
C LEU A 67 -17.59 6.97 -5.40
N VAL A 68 -18.45 6.19 -6.08
CA VAL A 68 -18.44 6.04 -7.55
C VAL A 68 -18.84 7.36 -8.22
N ASN A 69 -19.97 7.94 -7.82
CA ASN A 69 -20.49 9.18 -8.44
C ASN A 69 -19.53 10.36 -8.29
N THR A 70 -18.87 10.48 -7.14
CA THR A 70 -17.92 11.55 -6.85
C THR A 70 -16.56 11.35 -7.53
N GLY A 71 -16.28 10.18 -8.14
CA GLY A 71 -14.96 9.88 -8.69
C GLY A 71 -13.86 9.76 -7.63
N THR A 72 -14.23 9.59 -6.37
CA THR A 72 -13.26 9.47 -5.26
C THR A 72 -12.40 8.22 -5.42
N ILE A 73 -12.98 7.12 -5.91
CA ILE A 73 -12.26 5.85 -6.15
C ILE A 73 -11.16 6.05 -7.19
N GLN A 74 -11.50 6.66 -8.34
CA GLN A 74 -10.53 7.03 -9.38
C GLN A 74 -9.37 7.82 -8.78
N ARG A 75 -9.66 8.86 -7.99
CA ARG A 75 -8.62 9.70 -7.43
C ARG A 75 -7.69 8.93 -6.50
N VAL A 76 -8.23 8.06 -5.66
CA VAL A 76 -7.43 7.21 -4.76
C VAL A 76 -6.53 6.25 -5.54
N ILE A 77 -7.03 5.70 -6.66
CA ILE A 77 -6.23 4.87 -7.56
C ILE A 77 -5.12 5.70 -8.22
N ASP A 78 -5.39 6.94 -8.61
CA ASP A 78 -4.35 7.82 -9.18
C ASP A 78 -3.23 8.09 -8.16
N LEU A 79 -3.58 8.33 -6.89
CA LEU A 79 -2.60 8.50 -5.81
C LEU A 79 -1.66 7.30 -5.68
N PHE A 80 -2.16 6.08 -5.90
CA PHE A 80 -1.33 4.86 -5.85
C PHE A 80 -0.17 4.90 -6.87
N PHE A 81 -0.41 5.48 -8.05
CA PHE A 81 0.61 5.60 -9.10
C PHE A 81 1.43 6.89 -8.97
N GLU A 82 0.82 7.99 -8.51
CA GLU A 82 1.50 9.27 -8.26
C GLU A 82 2.53 9.20 -7.13
N TYR A 83 2.31 8.33 -6.14
CA TYR A 83 3.20 8.13 -4.99
C TYR A 83 3.72 6.68 -4.94
N PRO A 84 4.57 6.25 -5.89
CA PRO A 84 4.95 4.86 -6.08
C PRO A 84 5.87 4.29 -4.99
N TYR A 85 6.27 5.08 -4.00
CA TYR A 85 7.09 4.63 -2.86
C TYR A 85 6.40 4.78 -1.51
N ASN A 86 5.09 5.01 -1.48
CA ASN A 86 4.33 5.15 -0.24
C ASN A 86 3.63 3.84 0.14
N ASN A 87 4.32 2.99 0.89
CA ASN A 87 3.80 1.67 1.31
C ASN A 87 2.49 1.75 2.12
N ALA A 88 2.33 2.76 2.98
CA ALA A 88 1.13 2.93 3.77
C ALA A 88 -0.08 3.28 2.89
N LEU A 89 0.11 4.19 1.93
CA LEU A 89 -0.91 4.50 0.92
C LEU A 89 -1.28 3.23 0.14
N HIS A 90 -0.30 2.50 -0.40
CA HIS A 90 -0.56 1.31 -1.20
C HIS A 90 -1.26 0.20 -0.43
N HIS A 91 -1.00 0.07 0.87
CA HIS A 91 -1.73 -0.84 1.74
C HIS A 91 -3.22 -0.48 1.80
N HIS A 92 -3.55 0.80 2.04
CA HIS A 92 -4.95 1.26 2.08
C HIS A 92 -5.63 1.19 0.72
N VAL A 93 -4.97 1.63 -0.36
CA VAL A 93 -5.54 1.54 -1.72
C VAL A 93 -5.75 0.09 -2.13
N GLY A 94 -4.82 -0.80 -1.80
CA GLY A 94 -5.00 -2.24 -2.02
C GLY A 94 -6.24 -2.77 -1.29
N SER A 95 -6.47 -2.35 -0.04
CA SER A 95 -7.70 -2.71 0.68
C SER A 95 -8.96 -2.17 0.00
N ILE A 96 -8.94 -0.91 -0.49
CA ILE A 96 -10.06 -0.30 -1.22
C ILE A 96 -10.38 -1.11 -2.47
N ILE A 97 -9.38 -1.39 -3.30
CA ILE A 97 -9.53 -2.17 -4.54
C ILE A 97 -10.15 -3.54 -4.22
N LEU A 98 -9.65 -4.25 -3.20
CA LEU A 98 -10.19 -5.55 -2.83
C LEU A 98 -11.63 -5.47 -2.33
N SER A 99 -11.95 -4.48 -1.48
CA SER A 99 -13.33 -4.28 -1.01
C SER A 99 -14.30 -3.96 -2.15
N CYS A 100 -13.87 -3.19 -3.16
CA CYS A 100 -14.67 -2.95 -4.36
C CYS A 100 -14.90 -4.24 -5.16
N LEU A 101 -13.86 -5.05 -5.38
CA LEU A 101 -13.97 -6.32 -6.13
C LEU A 101 -14.81 -7.39 -5.41
N GLU A 102 -14.81 -7.37 -4.08
CA GLU A 102 -15.62 -8.27 -3.23
C GLU A 102 -17.03 -7.73 -2.97
N SER A 103 -17.36 -6.52 -3.43
CA SER A 103 -18.67 -5.93 -3.24
C SER A 103 -19.74 -6.70 -4.01
N LYS A 104 -20.96 -6.67 -3.47
CA LYS A 104 -22.17 -7.18 -4.14
C LYS A 104 -22.72 -6.18 -5.16
N ASN A 105 -22.26 -4.93 -5.10
CA ASN A 105 -22.69 -3.89 -5.99
C ASN A 105 -21.92 -3.97 -7.31
N ASP A 106 -22.61 -4.43 -8.33
CA ASP A 106 -22.09 -4.59 -9.67
C ASP A 106 -21.55 -3.28 -10.28
N ALA A 107 -22.11 -2.12 -9.89
CA ALA A 107 -21.70 -0.83 -10.41
C ALA A 107 -20.31 -0.39 -9.92
N ILE A 108 -19.93 -0.71 -8.67
CA ILE A 108 -18.59 -0.33 -8.15
C ILE A 108 -17.49 -1.20 -8.78
N VAL A 109 -17.79 -2.46 -9.09
CA VAL A 109 -16.87 -3.37 -9.80
C VAL A 109 -16.64 -2.88 -11.22
N ASP A 110 -17.70 -2.53 -11.94
CA ASP A 110 -17.60 -1.98 -13.30
C ASP A 110 -16.83 -0.66 -13.32
N HIS A 111 -17.15 0.26 -12.39
CA HIS A 111 -16.44 1.53 -12.25
C HIS A 111 -14.94 1.31 -11.99
N LEU A 112 -14.57 0.35 -11.14
CA LEU A 112 -13.18 0.04 -10.84
C LEU A 112 -12.42 -0.54 -12.04
N LEU A 113 -13.03 -1.47 -12.78
CA LEU A 113 -12.34 -2.19 -13.86
C LEU A 113 -12.36 -1.43 -15.18
N GLN A 114 -13.45 -0.73 -15.49
CA GLN A 114 -13.66 -0.06 -16.78
C GLN A 114 -13.38 1.44 -16.69
N GLU A 115 -14.11 2.16 -15.84
CA GLU A 115 -13.98 3.63 -15.75
C GLU A 115 -12.62 4.03 -15.16
N CYS A 116 -12.16 3.34 -14.12
CA CYS A 116 -10.87 3.58 -13.51
C CYS A 116 -9.68 3.03 -14.29
N ASP A 117 -9.93 2.19 -15.30
CA ASP A 117 -8.93 1.46 -16.09
C ASP A 117 -7.83 0.85 -15.21
N LEU A 118 -8.21 0.19 -14.10
CA LEU A 118 -7.25 -0.35 -13.13
C LEU A 118 -6.26 -1.31 -13.82
N ILE A 119 -6.78 -2.16 -14.69
CA ILE A 119 -6.01 -3.16 -15.43
C ILE A 119 -5.03 -2.47 -16.39
N GLY A 120 -5.48 -1.47 -17.16
CA GLY A 120 -4.61 -0.71 -18.03
C GLY A 120 -3.50 0.01 -17.27
N LYS A 121 -3.80 0.64 -16.12
CA LYS A 121 -2.80 1.30 -15.28
C LYS A 121 -1.76 0.33 -14.72
N PHE A 122 -2.15 -0.88 -14.31
CA PHE A 122 -1.20 -1.93 -13.90
C PHE A 122 -0.26 -2.31 -15.03
N LEU A 123 -0.80 -2.57 -16.22
CA LEU A 123 -0.01 -2.94 -17.39
C LEU A 123 0.94 -1.82 -17.83
N GLN A 124 0.48 -0.56 -17.82
CA GLN A 124 1.31 0.60 -18.16
C GLN A 124 2.46 0.77 -17.17
N THR A 125 2.18 0.68 -15.87
CA THR A 125 3.20 0.78 -14.81
C THR A 125 4.25 -0.32 -14.94
N ASP A 126 3.82 -1.53 -15.30
CA ASP A 126 4.74 -2.65 -15.44
C ASP A 126 5.61 -2.56 -16.70
N LYS A 127 5.04 -2.08 -17.81
CA LYS A 127 5.76 -1.82 -19.07
C LYS A 127 6.83 -0.74 -18.91
N ASN A 128 6.53 0.30 -18.13
CA ASN A 128 7.42 1.42 -17.85
C ASN A 128 7.71 1.50 -16.34
N PRO A 129 8.47 0.55 -15.77
CA PRO A 129 8.59 0.40 -14.32
C PRO A 129 9.56 1.41 -13.70
N VAL A 130 9.86 2.50 -14.40
CA VAL A 130 10.83 3.51 -14.03
C VAL A 130 10.11 4.85 -13.94
N LEU A 131 10.40 5.61 -12.89
CA LEU A 131 9.83 6.96 -12.75
C LEU A 131 10.19 7.84 -13.94
N SER A 132 9.16 8.37 -14.60
CA SER A 132 9.32 9.44 -15.58
C SER A 132 9.70 10.74 -14.87
N GLY A 133 10.67 11.47 -15.40
CA GLY A 133 11.03 12.81 -14.93
C GLY A 133 10.06 13.90 -15.40
N ASP A 134 8.82 13.56 -15.71
CA ASP A 134 7.80 14.52 -16.13
C ASP A 134 7.47 15.48 -14.98
N SER A 135 7.60 16.78 -15.23
CA SER A 135 7.43 17.84 -14.23
C SER A 135 6.02 17.93 -13.63
N ASN A 136 5.04 17.25 -14.24
CA ASN A 136 3.65 17.27 -13.81
C ASN A 136 3.32 16.22 -12.74
N GLN A 137 4.24 15.31 -12.42
CA GLN A 137 3.99 14.24 -11.46
C GLN A 137 4.39 14.64 -10.03
N PRO A 138 3.63 14.24 -8.99
CA PRO A 138 3.97 14.57 -7.60
C PRO A 138 5.29 13.96 -7.13
N THR A 139 5.75 12.87 -7.75
CA THR A 139 7.01 12.20 -7.40
C THR A 139 8.04 12.44 -8.49
N LEU A 140 9.11 13.15 -8.15
CA LEU A 140 10.20 13.45 -9.07
C LEU A 140 11.47 12.70 -8.66
N PRO A 141 12.23 12.12 -9.60
CA PRO A 141 13.50 11.47 -9.30
C PRO A 141 14.58 12.50 -8.94
N ALA A 142 15.53 12.11 -8.10
CA ALA A 142 16.68 12.95 -7.75
C ALA A 142 17.51 13.29 -9.01
N ALA A 143 17.89 14.56 -9.16
CA ALA A 143 18.72 15.01 -10.27
C ALA A 143 20.05 14.23 -10.35
N GLY A 144 20.38 13.72 -11.54
CA GLY A 144 21.63 13.01 -11.80
C GLY A 144 21.71 11.57 -11.26
N LYS A 145 20.65 11.03 -10.66
CA LYS A 145 20.59 9.61 -10.26
C LYS A 145 19.87 8.75 -11.30
N CYS A 146 20.27 7.49 -11.41
CA CYS A 146 19.54 6.50 -12.22
C CYS A 146 18.13 6.31 -11.62
N ALA A 147 17.10 6.43 -12.44
CA ALA A 147 15.73 6.31 -11.97
C ALA A 147 15.47 4.88 -11.47
N HIS A 148 15.08 4.77 -10.21
CA HIS A 148 14.80 3.49 -9.58
C HIS A 148 13.49 2.89 -10.09
N ARG A 149 13.41 1.55 -9.99
CA ARG A 149 12.17 0.82 -10.24
C ARG A 149 11.08 1.29 -9.27
N VAL A 150 9.88 1.56 -9.77
CA VAL A 150 8.75 2.00 -8.93
C VAL A 150 8.41 0.97 -7.84
N GLY A 151 8.13 1.44 -6.63
CA GLY A 151 7.95 0.61 -5.43
C GLY A 151 6.58 -0.07 -5.34
N ASN A 152 5.59 0.43 -6.07
CA ASN A 152 4.21 -0.07 -6.04
C ASN A 152 4.02 -1.42 -6.75
N ILE A 153 5.02 -1.93 -7.50
CA ILE A 153 4.86 -3.17 -8.28
C ILE A 153 4.60 -4.40 -7.41
N GLY A 154 5.17 -4.49 -6.21
CA GLY A 154 4.85 -5.59 -5.30
C GLY A 154 3.35 -5.62 -4.91
N HIS A 155 2.76 -4.44 -4.72
CA HIS A 155 1.32 -4.31 -4.49
C HIS A 155 0.51 -4.67 -5.75
N ILE A 156 0.95 -4.24 -6.94
CA ILE A 156 0.32 -4.61 -8.22
C ILE A 156 0.29 -6.14 -8.37
N THR A 157 1.41 -6.83 -8.14
CA THR A 157 1.49 -8.31 -8.19
C THR A 157 0.47 -8.93 -7.23
N ARG A 158 0.44 -8.49 -5.97
CA ARG A 158 -0.48 -9.01 -4.95
C ARG A 158 -1.95 -8.78 -5.31
N ILE A 159 -2.29 -7.58 -5.78
CA ILE A 159 -3.67 -7.23 -6.19
C ILE A 159 -4.06 -8.03 -7.44
N SER A 160 -3.17 -8.16 -8.41
CA SER A 160 -3.42 -8.94 -9.64
C SER A 160 -3.72 -10.41 -9.33
N ASN A 161 -2.98 -11.01 -8.39
CA ASN A 161 -3.26 -12.37 -7.94
C ASN A 161 -4.65 -12.49 -7.29
N LYS A 162 -5.08 -11.47 -6.54
CA LYS A 162 -6.42 -11.43 -5.95
C LYS A 162 -7.52 -11.23 -6.99
N ILE A 163 -7.28 -10.38 -7.99
CA ILE A 163 -8.18 -10.21 -9.14
C ILE A 163 -8.42 -11.55 -9.85
N LEU A 164 -7.37 -12.34 -10.09
CA LEU A 164 -7.49 -13.68 -10.69
C LEU A 164 -8.25 -14.67 -9.79
N GLN A 165 -7.99 -14.62 -8.48
CA GLN A 165 -8.71 -15.44 -7.51
C GLN A 165 -10.22 -15.12 -7.54
N LEU A 166 -10.58 -13.84 -7.53
CA LEU A 166 -11.98 -13.39 -7.54
C LEU A 166 -12.66 -13.63 -8.89
N GLY A 167 -11.94 -13.48 -10.01
CA GLY A 167 -12.43 -13.82 -11.35
C GLY A 167 -12.83 -15.30 -11.47
N SER A 168 -12.16 -16.20 -10.75
CA SER A 168 -12.52 -17.62 -10.72
C SER A 168 -13.91 -17.89 -10.13
N SER A 169 -14.44 -16.97 -9.30
CA SER A 169 -15.75 -17.07 -8.65
C SER A 169 -16.77 -16.07 -9.19
N ASN A 170 -16.33 -15.01 -9.88
CA ASN A 170 -17.17 -13.95 -10.41
C ASN A 170 -16.99 -13.86 -11.94
N SER A 171 -18.01 -14.29 -12.69
CA SER A 171 -18.00 -14.34 -14.15
C SER A 171 -17.83 -12.98 -14.81
N ARG A 172 -18.27 -11.91 -14.17
CA ARG A 172 -18.15 -10.54 -14.68
C ARG A 172 -16.72 -10.03 -14.60
N ILE A 173 -16.08 -10.20 -13.44
CA ILE A 173 -14.65 -9.91 -13.28
C ILE A 173 -13.84 -10.74 -14.29
N GLN A 174 -14.17 -12.02 -14.44
CA GLN A 174 -13.51 -12.90 -15.40
C GLN A 174 -13.66 -12.42 -16.85
N ALA A 175 -14.87 -12.02 -17.26
CA ALA A 175 -15.13 -11.52 -18.61
C ALA A 175 -14.29 -10.26 -18.90
N CYS A 176 -14.32 -9.28 -18.00
CA CYS A 176 -13.57 -8.03 -18.15
C CYS A 176 -12.06 -8.28 -18.29
N ILE A 177 -11.51 -9.25 -17.55
CA ILE A 177 -10.10 -9.60 -17.61
C ILE A 177 -9.77 -10.32 -18.93
N GLN A 178 -10.60 -11.27 -19.35
CA GLN A 178 -10.37 -12.07 -20.55
C GLN A 178 -10.45 -11.26 -21.84
N GLU A 179 -11.29 -10.21 -21.87
CA GLU A 179 -11.38 -9.27 -22.98
C GLU A 179 -10.05 -8.53 -23.23
N ASN A 180 -9.24 -8.32 -22.19
CA ASN A 180 -7.96 -7.65 -22.32
C ASN A 180 -6.84 -8.62 -22.74
N SER A 181 -6.55 -8.67 -24.04
CA SER A 181 -5.49 -9.53 -24.58
C SER A 181 -4.08 -9.22 -24.04
N GLU A 182 -3.81 -7.97 -23.67
CA GLU A 182 -2.53 -7.60 -23.06
C GLU A 182 -2.41 -8.13 -21.64
N TRP A 183 -3.49 -8.09 -20.86
CA TRP A 183 -3.54 -8.71 -19.54
C TRP A 183 -3.24 -10.20 -19.61
N ASN A 184 -3.88 -10.94 -20.52
CA ASN A 184 -3.65 -12.38 -20.66
C ASN A 184 -2.17 -12.70 -20.94
N LYS A 185 -1.53 -11.93 -21.84
CA LYS A 185 -0.09 -12.08 -22.12
C LYS A 185 0.77 -11.75 -20.91
N TRP A 186 0.45 -10.67 -20.20
CA TRP A 186 1.18 -10.25 -19.01
C TRP A 186 1.03 -11.25 -17.86
N GLN A 187 -0.17 -11.79 -17.66
CA GLN A 187 -0.45 -12.82 -16.67
C GLN A 187 0.42 -14.06 -16.90
N THR A 188 0.46 -14.57 -18.13
CA THR A 188 1.24 -15.77 -18.47
C THR A 188 2.74 -15.53 -18.41
N ASN A 189 3.22 -14.41 -18.96
CA ASN A 189 4.66 -14.21 -19.13
C ASN A 189 5.33 -13.50 -17.96
N VAL A 190 4.61 -12.68 -17.20
CA VAL A 190 5.19 -11.83 -16.15
C VAL A 190 4.68 -12.22 -14.78
N LEU A 191 3.37 -12.26 -14.57
CA LEU A 191 2.80 -12.54 -13.25
C LEU A 191 3.12 -13.97 -12.77
N GLN A 192 2.98 -14.97 -13.64
CA GLN A 192 3.31 -16.36 -13.32
C GLN A 192 4.80 -16.55 -13.00
N GLU A 193 5.69 -15.92 -13.76
CA GLU A 193 7.14 -15.96 -13.50
C GLU A 193 7.47 -15.32 -12.15
N ARG A 194 6.92 -14.14 -11.87
CA ARG A 194 7.09 -13.47 -10.57
C ARG A 194 6.59 -14.32 -9.42
N ASN A 195 5.39 -14.88 -9.54
CA ASN A 195 4.86 -15.78 -8.52
C ASN A 195 5.73 -17.03 -8.33
N ALA A 196 6.37 -17.55 -9.38
CA ALA A 196 7.28 -18.68 -9.27
C ALA A 196 8.57 -18.30 -8.51
N VAL A 197 9.12 -17.12 -8.78
CA VAL A 197 10.31 -16.57 -8.09
C VAL A 197 9.99 -16.19 -6.64
N GLU A 198 8.82 -15.62 -6.36
CA GLU A 198 8.40 -15.20 -5.03
C GLU A 198 7.89 -16.37 -4.16
N ASN A 199 7.71 -17.55 -4.75
CA ASN A 199 7.27 -18.73 -4.02
C ASN A 199 8.41 -19.31 -3.16
N VAL A 200 8.38 -18.97 -1.87
CA VAL A 200 9.35 -19.40 -0.85
C VAL A 200 9.50 -20.93 -0.78
N TYR A 201 8.46 -21.70 -1.10
CA TYR A 201 8.53 -23.17 -1.11
C TYR A 201 9.37 -23.74 -2.27
N ARG A 202 9.72 -22.90 -3.25
CA ARG A 202 10.56 -23.27 -4.40
C ARG A 202 11.97 -22.71 -4.30
N TRP A 203 12.31 -22.00 -3.24
CA TRP A 203 13.65 -21.43 -3.06
C TRP A 203 14.66 -22.53 -2.74
N ALA A 204 15.68 -22.66 -3.59
CA ALA A 204 16.74 -23.65 -3.45
C ALA A 204 17.55 -23.48 -2.15
N CYS A 205 17.60 -22.27 -1.59
CA CYS A 205 18.25 -21.98 -0.31
C CYS A 205 17.42 -22.39 0.92
N GLY A 206 16.24 -22.99 0.73
CA GLY A 206 15.31 -23.31 1.81
C GLY A 206 14.60 -22.06 2.34
N ARG A 207 13.52 -22.30 3.10
CA ARG A 207 12.80 -21.22 3.79
C ARG A 207 13.75 -20.58 4.81
N PRO A 208 13.85 -19.24 4.92
CA PRO A 208 14.51 -18.60 6.05
C PRO A 208 13.94 -19.17 7.33
N THR A 209 14.77 -19.92 8.05
CA THR A 209 14.37 -20.56 9.30
C THR A 209 13.98 -19.42 10.25
N ALA A 210 12.69 -19.28 10.57
CA ALA A 210 12.34 -18.53 11.77
C ALA A 210 13.13 -19.20 12.91
N PHE A 211 13.87 -18.41 13.68
CA PHE A 211 14.98 -18.84 14.55
C PHE A 211 14.61 -19.84 15.68
N GLN A 212 13.42 -20.44 15.63
CA GLN A 212 12.94 -21.50 16.53
C GLN A 212 12.80 -22.87 15.87
N ASP A 213 13.10 -23.04 14.57
CA ASP A 213 13.14 -24.38 13.97
C ASP A 213 14.54 -25.02 14.14
N ARG A 214 15.05 -24.97 15.37
CA ARG A 214 16.20 -25.80 15.78
C ARG A 214 15.65 -27.06 16.42
N THR A 215 15.58 -28.11 15.62
CA THR A 215 15.73 -29.52 16.01
C THR A 215 14.87 -29.97 17.17
N ARG A 216 13.64 -30.40 16.86
CA ARG A 216 12.98 -31.45 17.66
C ARG A 216 13.03 -32.74 16.85
N ASP A 217 14.21 -33.36 16.84
CA ASP A 217 14.32 -34.79 16.58
C ASP A 217 13.69 -35.54 17.78
N SER A 218 13.10 -36.69 17.46
CA SER A 218 12.59 -37.71 18.39
C SER A 218 11.13 -37.56 18.83
N ASP A 219 10.28 -38.29 18.10
CA ASP A 219 9.12 -39.07 18.54
C ASP A 219 8.47 -38.68 19.87
N GLU A 220 7.32 -38.02 19.81
CA GLU A 220 6.18 -38.26 20.72
C GLU A 220 4.96 -37.47 20.23
N ASP A 221 3.90 -38.21 19.92
CA ASP A 221 2.54 -37.68 19.77
C ASP A 221 2.16 -36.86 21.01
N ASP A 222 1.60 -35.66 20.83
CA ASP A 222 0.35 -35.34 21.52
C ASP A 222 -0.34 -34.09 20.96
N LEU A 223 -1.62 -34.31 20.65
CA LEU A 223 -2.64 -33.34 20.31
C LEU A 223 -2.87 -32.38 21.48
N HIS A 224 -2.26 -31.20 21.48
CA HIS A 224 -2.76 -30.10 22.32
C HIS A 224 -2.63 -28.74 21.65
N ASP A 225 -3.80 -28.21 21.30
CA ASP A 225 -4.28 -26.85 21.56
C ASP A 225 -3.21 -25.93 22.19
N ARG A 226 -2.72 -24.96 21.43
CA ARG A 226 -1.79 -23.94 21.92
C ARG A 226 -2.30 -22.58 21.52
N ASP A 227 -3.04 -22.00 22.45
CA ASP A 227 -3.35 -20.58 22.52
C ASP A 227 -2.15 -19.74 22.06
N TYR A 228 -2.44 -18.81 21.15
CA TYR A 228 -1.51 -17.78 20.70
C TYR A 228 -1.13 -16.91 21.91
N ASP A 229 0.01 -17.20 22.52
CA ASP A 229 0.47 -16.46 23.68
C ASP A 229 0.97 -15.06 23.28
N VAL A 230 0.06 -14.09 23.31
CA VAL A 230 0.26 -12.69 22.94
C VAL A 230 1.39 -12.04 23.75
N ALA A 231 1.70 -12.57 24.93
CA ALA A 231 2.82 -12.12 25.76
C ALA A 231 4.19 -12.36 25.11
N ALA A 232 4.34 -13.44 24.33
CA ALA A 232 5.58 -13.74 23.62
C ALA A 232 5.81 -12.80 22.41
N LEU A 233 4.74 -12.31 21.79
CA LEU A 233 4.80 -11.34 20.69
C LEU A 233 5.20 -9.94 21.19
N ALA A 234 4.71 -9.54 22.37
CA ALA A 234 5.03 -8.25 22.98
C ALA A 234 6.52 -8.14 23.37
N ASN A 235 7.12 -9.22 23.86
CA ASN A 235 8.55 -9.27 24.16
C ASN A 235 9.45 -9.27 22.91
N ASN A 236 8.93 -9.71 21.76
CA ASN A 236 9.66 -9.64 20.49
C ASN A 236 9.74 -8.20 19.94
N LEU A 237 8.67 -7.42 20.13
CA LEU A 237 8.65 -6.00 19.73
C LEU A 237 9.66 -5.18 20.54
N SER A 238 9.75 -5.39 21.86
CA SER A 238 10.66 -4.61 22.73
C SER A 238 12.14 -4.82 22.40
N GLN A 239 12.54 -6.00 21.93
CA GLN A 239 13.91 -6.26 21.48
C GLN A 239 14.21 -5.71 20.08
N ALA A 240 13.24 -5.75 19.15
CA ALA A 240 13.42 -5.26 17.78
C ALA A 240 13.57 -3.74 17.68
N PHE A 241 13.01 -2.97 18.62
CA PHE A 241 13.15 -1.51 18.68
C PHE A 241 14.44 -1.02 19.35
N SER A 242 15.31 -1.91 19.84
CA SER A 242 16.61 -1.54 20.41
C SER A 242 17.67 -1.14 19.37
N TYR A 243 17.36 -1.23 18.07
CA TYR A 243 18.17 -0.56 17.05
C TYR A 243 17.89 0.94 17.11
N LYS A 244 18.79 1.67 17.78
CA LYS A 244 18.92 3.13 17.82
C LYS A 244 18.60 3.76 16.44
N ILE A 245 17.37 4.21 16.27
CA ILE A 245 16.88 5.00 15.11
C ILE A 245 16.38 6.39 15.56
N TYR A 246 16.65 6.78 16.80
CA TYR A 246 16.53 8.17 17.23
C TYR A 246 17.80 8.54 18.00
N GLY A 247 18.65 9.35 17.36
CA GLY A 247 19.56 10.21 18.11
C GLY A 247 18.72 11.21 18.86
N ASN A 248 18.55 10.99 20.16
CA ASN A 248 18.11 12.01 21.08
C ASN A 248 19.31 12.23 22.00
N ASP A 249 19.97 13.38 21.84
CA ASP A 249 21.08 13.80 22.68
C ASP A 249 20.61 13.86 24.14
N ASP A 250 21.41 13.24 25.00
CA ASP A 250 21.28 13.28 26.44
C ASP A 250 21.52 14.72 26.93
N ASN A 251 20.51 15.30 27.58
CA ASN A 251 20.69 16.44 28.48
C ASN A 251 21.15 15.90 29.83
N GLU A 252 22.43 16.08 30.18
CA GLU A 252 22.83 16.25 31.59
C GLU A 252 23.87 17.36 31.75
N GLU A 253 23.71 18.11 32.83
CA GLU A 253 24.15 19.48 33.05
C GLU A 253 25.64 19.65 33.41
N GLN A 254 26.22 20.73 32.86
CA GLN A 254 27.20 21.66 33.42
C GLN A 254 28.23 21.18 34.48
N MET A 255 29.52 21.27 34.10
CA MET A 255 30.56 21.72 35.04
C MET A 255 31.63 22.54 34.28
N TYR A 256 31.67 23.85 34.57
CA TYR A 256 32.69 24.79 34.10
C TYR A 256 34.06 24.44 34.68
N PHE A 257 35.13 24.55 33.89
CA PHE A 257 36.34 25.31 34.23
C PHE A 257 37.21 25.50 32.96
N TYR A 258 37.68 26.74 32.77
CA TYR A 258 38.75 27.18 31.85
C TYR A 258 40.00 26.29 32.04
N ASP A 259 40.87 26.01 31.06
CA ASP A 259 41.66 27.00 30.32
C ASP A 259 42.47 26.33 29.17
N ALA A 260 42.83 27.16 28.18
CA ALA A 260 43.98 27.12 27.25
C ALA A 260 44.50 25.80 26.62
N GLY A 261 44.65 25.83 25.27
CA GLY A 261 45.93 25.45 24.67
C GLY A 261 45.93 24.61 23.39
N CYS A 262 46.11 25.31 22.26
CA CYS A 262 47.00 24.98 21.14
C CYS A 262 46.82 23.71 20.28
N ILE A 263 46.47 23.97 19.01
CA ILE A 263 47.29 23.76 17.79
C ILE A 263 48.08 22.43 17.70
N LEU A 264 47.59 21.49 16.89
CA LEU A 264 48.11 21.15 15.54
C LEU A 264 47.14 20.20 14.84
#